data_AF-X0ZUE1-F1
#
_entry.id   AF-X0ZUE1-F1
#
_cell.length_a   1.000
_cell.length_b   1.000
_cell.length_c   1.000
_cell.angle_alpha   90.00
_cell.angle_beta   90.00
_cell.angle_gamma   90.00
#
_symmetry.space_group_name_H-M   'P 1'
#
loop_
_entity.id
_entity.type
_entity.pdbx_description
1 polymer ?
#
loop_
_entity_poly.entity_id
_entity_poly.type
_entity_poly.pdbx_seq_one_letter_code
_entity_poly.pdbx_strand_id
1 'polypeptide(L)'
;LSYLAEYGGVNIIPAPSVRDSVSLRLRDVTWRQALDIILNTYGLSGVESDGFIKVVPTTRYMANQAIQEKYLQEKRNIARMQTKIISINNATAKDLIKPLKAVLSERGVVDTDDRTNSIIVKDIPENLQKVEEMIGVLDKETAQIRISAQLLEVESAYLSELGINWSAISQKVVQHPPADPGDSILYTPEYQVAQAAADLVRDPIGIFKYSTVERDFNISAAISAIVSSSKGRIIGH
;
A
#
# COMPACT_ATOMS: atom_id res chain seq x y z
N LEU A 1 -44.82 9.59 47.53
CA LEU A 1 -44.67 9.97 46.11
C LEU A 1 -45.16 11.39 45.85
N SER A 2 -46.41 11.76 46.15
CA SER A 2 -46.96 13.11 45.90
C SER A 2 -46.10 14.26 46.46
N TYR A 3 -45.59 14.14 47.68
CA TYR A 3 -44.67 15.13 48.27
C TYR A 3 -43.37 15.34 47.47
N LEU A 4 -42.82 14.28 46.85
CA LEU A 4 -41.64 14.39 45.98
C LEU A 4 -41.98 15.00 44.61
N ALA A 5 -43.20 14.76 44.12
CA ALA A 5 -43.72 15.37 42.90
C ALA A 5 -43.83 16.89 43.06
N GLU A 6 -44.44 17.33 44.17
CA GLU A 6 -44.64 18.73 44.53
C GLU A 6 -43.31 19.46 44.78
N TYR A 7 -42.42 18.89 45.60
CA TYR A 7 -41.10 19.47 45.86
C TYR A 7 -40.19 19.49 44.61
N GLY A 8 -40.29 18.47 43.75
CA GLY A 8 -39.51 18.38 42.51
C GLY A 8 -40.05 19.21 41.35
N GLY A 9 -41.26 19.76 41.46
CA GLY A 9 -41.94 20.43 40.34
C GLY A 9 -42.28 19.49 39.18
N VAL A 10 -42.44 18.19 39.44
CA VAL A 10 -42.62 17.14 38.42
C VAL A 10 -43.91 16.35 38.64
N ASN A 11 -44.60 16.01 37.55
CA ASN A 11 -45.81 15.18 37.63
C ASN A 11 -45.42 13.72 37.89
N ILE A 12 -45.81 13.13 39.02
CA ILE A 12 -45.58 11.69 39.31
C ILE A 12 -46.90 10.95 39.33
N ILE A 13 -47.05 9.94 38.47
CA ILE A 13 -48.26 9.12 38.34
C ILE A 13 -47.96 7.69 38.85
N PRO A 14 -48.35 7.33 40.09
CA PRO A 14 -48.21 5.97 40.58
C PRO A 14 -49.27 5.05 39.97
N ALA A 15 -48.86 3.84 39.57
CA ALA A 15 -49.80 2.80 39.19
C ALA A 15 -50.69 2.39 40.39
N PRO A 16 -51.92 1.89 40.17
CA PRO A 16 -52.84 1.49 41.25
C PRO A 16 -52.28 0.43 42.20
N SER A 17 -51.26 -0.32 41.78
CA SER A 17 -50.54 -1.34 42.55
C SER A 17 -49.38 -0.78 43.40
N VAL A 18 -49.27 0.55 43.55
CA VAL A 18 -48.18 1.24 44.27
C VAL A 18 -48.78 2.24 45.27
N ARG A 19 -49.82 1.80 45.99
CA ARG A 19 -50.61 2.65 46.91
C ARG A 19 -50.24 2.47 48.39
N ASP A 20 -49.24 1.66 48.68
CA ASP A 20 -48.82 1.35 50.06
C ASP A 20 -48.15 2.54 50.74
N SER A 21 -48.40 2.71 52.04
CA SER A 21 -47.83 3.79 52.84
C SER A 21 -46.39 3.50 53.24
N VAL A 22 -45.46 4.28 52.70
CA VAL A 22 -44.02 4.18 53.00
C VAL A 22 -43.62 5.21 54.05
N SER A 23 -43.02 4.74 55.15
CA SER A 23 -42.35 5.58 56.14
C SER A 23 -40.85 5.62 55.85
N LEU A 24 -40.30 6.82 55.65
CA LEU A 24 -38.91 7.02 55.27
C LEU A 24 -38.34 8.27 55.94
N ARG A 25 -37.09 8.22 56.40
CA ARG A 25 -36.36 9.37 56.95
C ARG A 25 -35.13 9.61 56.08
N LEU A 26 -35.05 10.80 55.50
CA LEU A 26 -33.97 11.23 54.63
C LEU A 26 -33.31 12.48 55.21
N ARG A 27 -32.01 12.64 54.98
CA ARG A 27 -31.24 13.85 55.28
C ARG A 27 -30.31 14.13 54.10
N ASP A 28 -30.12 15.40 53.76
CA ASP A 28 -29.12 15.86 52.79
C ASP A 28 -29.20 15.16 51.40
N VAL A 29 -30.42 14.85 50.94
CA VAL A 29 -30.68 14.28 49.60
C VAL A 29 -31.59 15.17 48.76
N THR A 30 -31.35 15.16 47.46
CA THR A 30 -32.26 15.74 46.46
C THR A 30 -33.52 14.89 46.28
N TRP A 31 -34.59 15.48 45.72
CA TRP A 31 -35.84 14.76 45.45
C TRP A 31 -35.67 13.58 44.48
N ARG A 32 -34.72 13.67 43.53
CA ARG A 32 -34.43 12.59 42.59
C ARG A 32 -33.73 11.43 43.29
N GLN A 33 -32.70 11.71 44.10
CA GLN A 33 -32.07 10.69 44.95
C GLN A 33 -33.09 10.03 45.90
N ALA A 34 -33.98 10.82 46.52
CA ALA A 34 -35.06 10.32 47.36
C ALA A 34 -36.01 9.39 46.59
N LEU A 35 -36.38 9.75 45.36
CA LEU A 35 -37.19 8.92 44.47
C LEU A 35 -36.47 7.62 44.11
N ASP A 36 -35.21 7.69 43.66
CA ASP A 36 -34.42 6.53 43.25
C ASP A 36 -34.22 5.53 44.40
N ILE A 37 -34.00 6.02 45.63
CA ILE A 37 -33.94 5.17 46.84
C ILE A 37 -35.28 4.44 47.04
N ILE A 38 -36.42 5.15 46.99
CA ILE A 38 -37.75 4.54 47.13
C ILE A 38 -38.00 3.51 46.03
N LEU A 39 -37.65 3.84 44.78
CA LEU A 39 -37.85 2.94 43.64
C LEU A 39 -37.07 1.64 43.82
N ASN A 40 -35.78 1.74 44.16
CA ASN A 40 -34.91 0.58 44.35
C ASN A 40 -35.30 -0.27 45.57
N THR A 41 -35.63 0.35 46.71
CA THR A 41 -36.01 -0.40 47.93
C THR A 41 -37.31 -1.19 47.77
N TYR A 42 -38.28 -0.67 47.00
CA TYR A 42 -39.61 -1.28 46.84
C TYR A 42 -39.79 -2.07 45.53
N GLY A 43 -38.73 -2.28 44.74
CA GLY A 43 -38.82 -3.02 43.48
C GLY A 43 -39.71 -2.32 42.44
N LEU A 44 -39.67 -0.99 42.42
CA LEU A 44 -40.42 -0.13 41.51
C LEU A 44 -39.48 0.48 40.47
N SER A 45 -40.02 0.83 39.31
CA SER A 45 -39.34 1.57 38.26
C SER A 45 -40.11 2.85 37.96
N GLY A 46 -39.40 3.98 37.93
CA GLY A 46 -39.89 5.24 37.39
C GLY A 46 -39.61 5.29 35.90
N VAL A 47 -40.66 5.40 35.09
CA VAL A 47 -40.55 5.55 33.63
C VAL A 47 -40.88 7.00 33.30
N GLU A 48 -39.89 7.76 32.84
CA GLU A 48 -40.09 9.13 32.38
C GLU A 48 -40.73 9.12 30.98
N SER A 49 -41.81 9.89 30.79
CA SER A 49 -42.53 10.01 29.52
C SER A 49 -43.16 11.40 29.46
N ASP A 50 -42.83 12.19 28.45
CA ASP A 50 -43.44 13.47 28.07
C ASP A 50 -44.01 14.31 29.25
N GLY A 51 -43.13 14.75 30.14
CA GLY A 51 -43.46 15.66 31.24
C GLY A 51 -44.05 15.02 32.51
N PHE A 52 -44.08 13.69 32.59
CA PHE A 52 -44.44 12.96 33.82
C PHE A 52 -43.57 11.72 34.07
N ILE A 53 -43.50 11.31 35.34
CA ILE A 53 -42.80 10.11 35.81
C ILE A 53 -43.85 9.09 36.23
N LYS A 54 -43.95 7.99 35.48
CA LYS A 54 -44.88 6.89 35.77
C LYS A 54 -44.20 5.86 36.66
N VAL A 55 -44.69 5.67 37.88
CA VAL A 55 -44.14 4.67 38.82
C VAL A 55 -44.91 3.36 38.72
N VAL A 56 -44.20 2.29 38.37
CA VAL A 56 -44.73 0.93 38.15
C VAL A 56 -43.86 -0.13 38.84
N PRO A 57 -44.40 -1.28 39.26
CA PRO A 57 -43.56 -2.40 39.73
C PRO A 57 -42.61 -2.87 38.62
N THR A 58 -41.31 -3.03 38.95
CA THR A 58 -40.26 -3.40 37.98
C THR A 58 -40.61 -4.68 37.23
N THR A 59 -41.09 -5.71 37.93
CA THR A 59 -41.54 -6.98 37.32
C THR A 59 -42.62 -6.77 36.27
N ARG A 60 -43.60 -5.89 36.53
CA ARG A 60 -44.69 -5.61 35.59
C ARG A 60 -44.22 -4.76 34.41
N TYR A 61 -43.29 -3.83 34.63
CA TYR A 61 -42.66 -3.06 33.57
C TYR A 61 -41.89 -3.97 32.61
N MET A 62 -41.00 -4.81 33.13
CA MET A 62 -40.21 -5.75 32.33
C MET A 62 -41.08 -6.78 31.60
N ALA A 63 -42.13 -7.29 32.25
CA ALA A 63 -43.09 -8.19 31.60
C ALA A 63 -43.83 -7.51 30.43
N ASN A 64 -44.31 -6.27 30.62
CA ASN A 64 -44.96 -5.51 29.56
C ASN A 64 -43.99 -5.20 28.41
N GLN A 65 -42.72 -4.85 28.70
CA GLN A 65 -41.69 -4.62 27.68
C GLN A 65 -41.40 -5.90 26.89
N ALA A 66 -41.25 -7.04 27.56
CA ALA A 66 -41.04 -8.33 26.90
C ALA A 66 -42.23 -8.76 26.04
N ILE A 67 -43.47 -8.48 26.47
CA ILE A 67 -44.69 -8.70 25.65
C ILE A 67 -44.70 -7.77 24.44
N GLN A 68 -44.33 -6.50 24.61
CA GLN A 68 -44.28 -5.52 23.53
C GLN A 68 -43.23 -5.89 22.48
N GLU A 69 -42.02 -6.30 22.91
CA GLU A 69 -40.97 -6.79 22.01
C GLU A 69 -41.40 -8.07 21.26
N LYS A 70 -42.03 -9.03 21.95
CA LYS A 70 -42.59 -10.21 21.29
C LYS A 70 -43.65 -9.86 20.26
N TYR A 71 -44.59 -8.96 20.60
CA TYR A 71 -45.58 -8.46 19.65
C TYR A 71 -44.95 -7.79 18.43
N LEU A 72 -43.88 -7.01 18.62
CA LEU A 72 -43.13 -6.40 17.52
C LEU A 72 -42.37 -7.44 16.67
N GLN A 73 -41.78 -8.46 17.29
CA GLN A 73 -41.16 -9.61 16.60
C GLN A 73 -42.20 -10.39 15.78
N GLU A 74 -43.34 -10.75 16.38
CA GLU A 74 -44.45 -11.41 15.70
C GLU A 74 -44.98 -10.55 14.55
N LYS A 75 -45.14 -9.24 14.75
CA LYS A 75 -45.56 -8.29 13.70
C LYS A 75 -44.57 -8.23 12.54
N ARG A 76 -43.26 -8.24 12.80
CA ARG A 76 -42.22 -8.37 11.76
C ARG A 76 -42.30 -9.74 11.07
N ASN A 77 -42.53 -10.80 11.82
CA ASN A 77 -42.61 -12.16 11.30
C ASN A 77 -43.86 -12.44 10.46
N ILE A 78 -44.98 -11.74 10.67
CA ILE A 78 -46.18 -11.81 9.81
C ILE A 78 -46.18 -10.75 8.69
N ALA A 79 -45.20 -9.84 8.65
CA ALA A 79 -45.13 -8.80 7.64
C ALA A 79 -45.00 -9.41 6.23
N ARG A 80 -45.71 -8.81 5.27
CA ARG A 80 -45.70 -9.27 3.88
C ARG A 80 -44.35 -8.95 3.23
N MET A 81 -43.56 -9.99 2.98
CA MET A 81 -42.34 -9.90 2.16
C MET A 81 -42.68 -9.41 0.75
N GLN A 82 -41.84 -8.54 0.20
CA GLN A 82 -41.87 -8.07 -1.18
C GLN A 82 -40.52 -8.41 -1.84
N THR A 83 -40.53 -8.64 -3.15
CA THR A 83 -39.29 -8.81 -3.93
C THR A 83 -39.04 -7.55 -4.74
N LYS A 84 -37.82 -7.02 -4.68
CA LYS A 84 -37.35 -5.89 -5.50
C LYS A 84 -36.09 -6.30 -6.26
N ILE A 85 -35.97 -5.81 -7.48
CA ILE A 85 -34.78 -6.00 -8.33
C ILE A 85 -34.13 -4.63 -8.48
N ILE A 86 -32.83 -4.55 -8.20
CA ILE A 86 -32.05 -3.30 -8.17
C ILE A 86 -30.82 -3.50 -9.06
N SER A 87 -30.70 -2.69 -10.11
CA SER A 87 -29.53 -2.73 -11.02
C SER A 87 -28.37 -1.92 -10.43
N ILE A 88 -27.15 -2.44 -10.55
CA ILE A 88 -25.92 -1.84 -10.02
C ILE A 88 -25.07 -1.36 -11.20
N ASN A 89 -24.49 -0.15 -11.11
CA ASN A 89 -23.87 0.52 -12.26
C ASN A 89 -22.35 0.60 -12.16
N ASN A 90 -21.81 0.89 -10.97
CA ASN A 90 -20.39 1.16 -10.73
C ASN A 90 -19.68 -0.01 -10.04
N ALA A 91 -20.37 -0.71 -9.13
CA ALA A 91 -19.86 -1.84 -8.37
C ALA A 91 -20.30 -3.21 -8.93
N THR A 92 -19.60 -4.29 -8.56
CA THR A 92 -20.07 -5.66 -8.83
C THR A 92 -21.19 -6.04 -7.87
N ALA A 93 -22.33 -6.51 -8.39
CA ALA A 93 -23.45 -6.97 -7.56
C ALA A 93 -23.06 -8.02 -6.50
N LYS A 94 -22.13 -8.94 -6.84
CA LYS A 94 -21.62 -9.98 -5.92
C LYS A 94 -20.95 -9.43 -4.67
N ASP A 95 -20.19 -8.35 -4.80
CA ASP A 95 -19.41 -7.77 -3.69
C ASP A 95 -20.35 -7.10 -2.67
N LEU A 96 -21.49 -6.59 -3.14
CA LEU A 96 -22.53 -5.98 -2.32
C LEU A 96 -23.37 -6.99 -1.53
N ILE A 97 -23.36 -8.29 -1.85
CA ILE A 97 -24.11 -9.32 -1.10
C ILE A 97 -23.72 -9.33 0.38
N LYS A 98 -22.42 -9.21 0.68
CA LYS A 98 -21.89 -9.28 2.06
C LYS A 98 -22.41 -8.15 2.95
N PRO A 99 -22.25 -6.85 2.61
CA PRO A 99 -22.80 -5.77 3.42
C PRO A 99 -24.34 -5.80 3.48
N LEU A 100 -25.02 -6.13 2.38
CA LEU A 100 -26.49 -6.15 2.37
C LEU A 100 -27.09 -7.21 3.29
N LYS A 101 -26.45 -8.37 3.47
CA LYS A 101 -26.91 -9.40 4.42
C LYS A 101 -27.01 -8.93 5.87
N ALA A 102 -26.31 -7.87 6.27
CA ALA A 102 -26.40 -7.30 7.61
C ALA A 102 -27.65 -6.43 7.84
N VAL A 103 -28.35 -6.04 6.76
CA VAL A 103 -29.54 -5.15 6.79
C VAL A 103 -30.85 -5.94 6.64
N LEU A 104 -30.78 -7.19 6.16
CA LEU A 104 -31.94 -8.05 5.93
C LEU A 104 -32.55 -8.57 7.24
N SER A 105 -33.84 -8.93 7.19
CA SER A 105 -34.49 -9.69 8.27
C SER A 105 -34.02 -11.15 8.29
N GLU A 106 -34.32 -11.88 9.37
CA GLU A 106 -34.08 -13.33 9.48
C GLU A 106 -34.75 -14.14 8.35
N ARG A 107 -35.78 -13.58 7.72
CA ARG A 107 -36.52 -14.17 6.59
C ARG A 107 -36.06 -13.65 5.22
N GLY A 108 -35.17 -12.66 5.21
CA GLY A 108 -34.73 -11.95 4.03
C GLY A 108 -33.82 -12.81 3.15
N VAL A 109 -34.01 -12.75 1.84
CA VAL A 109 -33.16 -13.43 0.85
C VAL A 109 -32.58 -12.40 -0.10
N VAL A 110 -31.28 -12.51 -0.37
CA VAL A 110 -30.57 -11.73 -1.39
C VAL A 110 -29.86 -12.68 -2.34
N ASP A 111 -30.03 -12.43 -3.63
CA ASP A 111 -29.42 -13.15 -4.74
C ASP A 111 -28.99 -12.15 -5.84
N THR A 112 -28.21 -12.58 -6.83
CA THR A 112 -27.67 -11.69 -7.89
C THR A 112 -27.76 -12.31 -9.28
N ASP A 113 -28.25 -11.54 -10.25
CA ASP A 113 -28.14 -11.87 -11.68
C ASP A 113 -26.86 -11.26 -12.27
N ASP A 114 -25.84 -12.10 -12.44
CA ASP A 114 -24.55 -11.76 -13.05
C ASP A 114 -24.69 -11.19 -14.47
N ARG A 115 -25.70 -11.64 -15.24
CA ARG A 115 -25.91 -11.23 -16.64
C ARG A 115 -26.38 -9.78 -16.75
N THR A 116 -27.01 -9.24 -15.70
CA THR A 116 -27.56 -7.88 -15.66
C THR A 116 -26.98 -7.02 -14.55
N ASN A 117 -25.92 -7.49 -13.87
CA ASN A 117 -25.32 -6.87 -12.68
C ASN A 117 -26.39 -6.36 -11.69
N SER A 118 -27.41 -7.19 -11.43
CA SER A 118 -28.59 -6.79 -10.65
C SER A 118 -28.74 -7.64 -9.40
N ILE A 119 -29.18 -7.02 -8.31
CA ILE A 119 -29.44 -7.66 -7.02
C ILE A 119 -30.95 -7.89 -6.89
N ILE A 120 -31.33 -9.13 -6.57
CA ILE A 120 -32.70 -9.54 -6.29
C ILE A 120 -32.83 -9.68 -4.78
N VAL A 121 -33.63 -8.82 -4.16
CA VAL A 121 -33.82 -8.77 -2.70
C VAL A 121 -35.26 -9.04 -2.35
N LYS A 122 -35.50 -9.98 -1.44
CA LYS A 122 -36.82 -10.33 -0.93
C LYS A 122 -36.86 -10.12 0.57
N ASP A 123 -37.54 -9.07 1.02
CA ASP A 123 -37.66 -8.74 2.45
C ASP A 123 -38.90 -7.87 2.75
N ILE A 124 -39.06 -7.45 4.00
CA ILE A 124 -40.05 -6.48 4.49
C ILE A 124 -39.78 -5.10 3.83
N PRO A 125 -40.81 -4.31 3.45
CA PRO A 125 -40.63 -3.02 2.76
C PRO A 125 -39.69 -2.04 3.46
N GLU A 126 -39.70 -2.01 4.80
CA GLU A 126 -38.86 -1.15 5.63
C GLU A 126 -37.36 -1.49 5.52
N ASN A 127 -37.02 -2.76 5.27
CA ASN A 127 -35.65 -3.19 5.01
C ASN A 127 -35.25 -2.99 3.56
N LEU A 128 -36.19 -3.16 2.61
CA LEU A 128 -35.93 -2.86 1.19
C LEU A 128 -35.52 -1.40 0.99
N GLN A 129 -36.15 -0.45 1.69
CA GLN A 129 -35.75 0.95 1.66
C GLN A 129 -34.31 1.15 2.19
N LYS A 130 -33.97 0.55 3.34
CA LYS A 130 -32.61 0.62 3.92
C LYS A 130 -31.55 -0.01 2.99
N VAL A 131 -31.91 -1.06 2.26
CA VAL A 131 -31.07 -1.70 1.24
C VAL A 131 -30.82 -0.76 0.06
N GLU A 132 -31.83 -0.04 -0.42
CA GLU A 132 -31.66 0.95 -1.50
C GLU A 132 -30.80 2.14 -1.06
N GLU A 133 -31.02 2.66 0.14
CA GLU A 133 -30.19 3.72 0.73
C GLU A 133 -28.72 3.26 0.87
N MET A 134 -28.49 2.01 1.30
CA MET A 134 -27.14 1.43 1.37
C MET A 134 -26.50 1.24 0.00
N ILE A 135 -27.25 0.76 -1.00
CA ILE A 135 -26.75 0.63 -2.38
C ILE A 135 -26.36 2.00 -2.95
N GLY A 136 -27.16 3.05 -2.73
CA GLY A 136 -26.83 4.42 -3.15
C GLY A 136 -25.56 5.00 -2.51
N VAL A 137 -25.13 4.48 -1.35
CA VAL A 137 -23.87 4.85 -0.71
C VAL A 137 -22.68 4.04 -1.23
N LEU A 138 -22.89 2.77 -1.59
CA LEU A 138 -21.86 1.81 -2.00
C LEU A 138 -21.59 1.77 -3.51
N ASP A 139 -22.60 1.99 -4.35
CA ASP A 139 -22.52 1.96 -5.83
C ASP A 139 -21.90 3.25 -6.39
N LYS A 140 -20.66 3.55 -5.98
CA LYS A 140 -19.91 4.75 -6.38
C LYS A 140 -18.80 4.43 -7.37
N GLU A 141 -18.53 5.37 -8.26
CA GLU A 141 -17.40 5.31 -9.19
C GLU A 141 -16.08 5.12 -8.44
N THR A 142 -15.24 4.22 -8.96
CA THR A 142 -13.90 3.96 -8.40
C THR A 142 -12.91 4.99 -8.91
N ALA A 143 -12.22 5.68 -7.99
CA ALA A 143 -11.21 6.66 -8.36
C ALA A 143 -9.99 5.98 -9.00
N GLN A 144 -9.73 6.28 -10.27
CA GLN A 144 -8.57 5.76 -10.98
C GLN A 144 -7.29 6.46 -10.52
N ILE A 145 -6.40 5.73 -9.85
CA ILE A 145 -5.04 6.21 -9.54
C ILE A 145 -4.08 5.82 -10.66
N ARG A 146 -3.29 6.79 -11.15
CA ARG A 146 -2.18 6.55 -12.09
C ARG A 146 -0.87 6.53 -11.30
N ILE A 147 -0.15 5.42 -11.39
CA ILE A 147 1.20 5.27 -10.85
C ILE A 147 2.19 5.40 -12.02
N SER A 148 3.27 6.16 -11.83
CA SER A 148 4.33 6.37 -12.83
C SER A 148 5.68 6.48 -12.10
N ALA A 149 6.76 5.95 -12.66
CA ALA A 149 7.98 5.62 -11.89
C ALA A 149 9.26 5.82 -12.73
N GLN A 150 9.84 7.02 -12.64
CA GLN A 150 10.93 7.49 -13.51
C GLN A 150 12.30 6.84 -13.16
N LEU A 151 12.64 5.67 -13.73
CA LEU A 151 13.93 4.96 -13.50
C LEU A 151 15.02 5.30 -14.52
N LEU A 152 16.26 5.48 -14.04
CA LEU A 152 17.34 6.14 -14.75
C LEU A 152 18.65 5.30 -14.66
N GLU A 153 19.38 5.07 -15.77
CA GLU A 153 20.68 4.33 -15.82
C GLU A 153 21.80 5.04 -16.62
N VAL A 154 23.10 4.86 -16.30
CA VAL A 154 24.26 5.64 -16.80
C VAL A 154 25.38 4.77 -17.39
N GLU A 155 26.13 5.26 -18.42
CA GLU A 155 27.49 4.69 -18.68
C GLU A 155 28.49 5.56 -19.46
N SER A 156 29.72 5.79 -18.95
CA SER A 156 30.76 6.62 -19.61
C SER A 156 32.21 6.14 -19.43
N ALA A 157 32.92 5.82 -20.52
CA ALA A 157 34.32 5.37 -20.56
C ALA A 157 35.18 5.94 -21.73
N TYR A 158 35.93 7.03 -21.50
CA TYR A 158 36.90 7.60 -22.48
C TYR A 158 38.33 7.11 -22.21
N LEU A 159 39.06 6.76 -23.28
CA LEU A 159 40.36 6.06 -23.29
C LEU A 159 41.25 6.61 -24.42
N SER A 160 42.18 7.53 -24.14
CA SER A 160 43.12 8.05 -25.15
C SER A 160 44.56 7.66 -24.79
N GLU A 161 45.28 7.08 -25.75
CA GLU A 161 46.63 6.54 -25.61
C GLU A 161 47.46 6.94 -26.84
N LEU A 162 48.46 7.80 -26.65
CA LEU A 162 49.36 8.27 -27.71
C LEU A 162 50.79 7.89 -27.33
N GLY A 163 51.49 7.15 -28.18
CA GLY A 163 52.82 6.62 -27.87
C GLY A 163 53.74 6.53 -29.08
N ILE A 164 55.03 6.75 -28.86
CA ILE A 164 56.08 6.67 -29.88
C ILE A 164 57.14 5.69 -29.39
N ASN A 165 57.47 4.70 -30.21
CA ASN A 165 58.49 3.69 -29.92
C ASN A 165 59.65 3.83 -30.93
N TRP A 166 60.86 4.05 -30.42
CA TRP A 166 62.07 4.24 -31.20
C TRP A 166 63.04 3.07 -31.00
N SER A 167 63.52 2.50 -32.10
CA SER A 167 64.47 1.39 -32.09
C SER A 167 65.64 1.67 -33.03
N ALA A 168 66.86 1.47 -32.56
CA ALA A 168 68.08 1.64 -33.33
C ALA A 168 68.83 0.30 -33.40
N ILE A 169 69.38 -0.04 -34.55
CA ILE A 169 70.12 -1.28 -34.77
C ILE A 169 71.49 -0.92 -35.32
N SER A 170 72.53 -1.09 -34.51
CA SER A 170 73.91 -0.97 -34.98
C SER A 170 74.40 -2.34 -35.45
N GLN A 171 75.11 -2.31 -36.58
CA GLN A 171 75.83 -3.45 -37.12
C GLN A 171 77.31 -3.23 -36.83
N LYS A 172 77.90 -4.11 -36.02
CA LYS A 172 79.35 -4.07 -35.76
C LYS A 172 79.96 -5.32 -36.37
N VAL A 173 80.85 -5.13 -37.35
CA VAL A 173 81.62 -6.26 -37.89
C VAL A 173 82.79 -6.53 -36.94
N VAL A 174 82.73 -7.65 -36.22
CA VAL A 174 83.78 -8.04 -35.27
C VAL A 174 84.78 -8.96 -35.98
N GLN A 175 86.01 -8.51 -36.07
CA GLN A 175 87.12 -9.34 -36.52
C GLN A 175 87.43 -10.37 -35.44
N HIS A 176 87.20 -11.63 -35.73
CA HIS A 176 87.63 -12.72 -34.85
C HIS A 176 89.07 -13.09 -35.22
N PRO A 177 90.03 -12.99 -34.28
CA PRO A 177 91.40 -13.43 -34.56
C PRO A 177 91.41 -14.94 -34.86
N PRO A 178 92.24 -15.42 -35.81
CA PRO A 178 92.35 -16.84 -36.11
C PRO A 178 92.72 -17.63 -34.85
N ALA A 179 92.04 -18.76 -34.62
CA ALA A 179 92.32 -19.62 -33.47
C ALA A 179 93.70 -20.31 -33.60
N ASP A 180 94.13 -20.58 -34.84
CA ASP A 180 95.42 -21.20 -35.17
C ASP A 180 96.27 -20.32 -36.12
N PRO A 181 97.62 -20.34 -36.02
CA PRO A 181 98.51 -19.57 -36.88
C PRO A 181 98.57 -20.13 -38.31
N GLY A 182 97.62 -19.71 -39.14
CA GLY A 182 97.51 -20.11 -40.55
C GLY A 182 96.11 -19.94 -41.14
N ASP A 183 95.10 -19.77 -40.30
CA ASP A 183 93.71 -19.67 -40.73
C ASP A 183 93.30 -18.24 -41.16
N SER A 184 92.32 -18.14 -42.06
CA SER A 184 91.86 -16.84 -42.57
C SER A 184 91.02 -16.07 -41.56
N ILE A 185 91.24 -14.76 -41.43
CA ILE A 185 90.42 -13.87 -40.60
C ILE A 185 88.95 -13.92 -41.05
N LEU A 186 88.07 -14.42 -40.18
CA LEU A 186 86.63 -14.44 -40.43
C LEU A 186 85.97 -13.15 -39.93
N TYR A 187 85.21 -12.52 -40.81
CA TYR A 187 84.40 -11.34 -40.51
C TYR A 187 82.96 -11.77 -40.31
N THR A 188 82.53 -11.86 -39.05
CA THR A 188 81.13 -12.10 -38.70
C THR A 188 80.44 -10.78 -38.34
N PRO A 189 79.28 -10.46 -38.93
CA PRO A 189 78.48 -9.31 -38.52
C PRO A 189 77.76 -9.62 -37.20
N GLU A 190 77.98 -8.78 -36.19
CA GLU A 190 77.26 -8.84 -34.92
C GLU A 190 76.24 -7.69 -34.86
N TYR A 191 75.00 -8.00 -34.46
CA TYR A 191 73.90 -7.04 -34.42
C TYR A 191 73.64 -6.60 -32.97
N GLN A 192 73.85 -5.32 -32.66
CA GLN A 192 73.44 -4.75 -31.37
C GLN A 192 72.22 -3.86 -31.55
N VAL A 193 71.10 -4.30 -30.99
CA VAL A 193 69.83 -3.56 -30.98
C VAL A 193 69.79 -2.67 -29.74
N ALA A 194 69.84 -1.36 -29.95
CA ALA A 194 69.60 -0.36 -28.93
C ALA A 194 68.14 0.13 -29.02
N GLN A 195 67.26 -0.47 -28.22
CA GLN A 195 65.91 0.06 -28.01
C GLN A 195 65.97 1.19 -26.99
N ALA A 196 65.54 2.39 -27.41
CA ALA A 196 65.58 3.61 -26.60
C ALA A 196 64.15 4.12 -26.32
N ALA A 197 63.28 3.21 -25.89
CA ALA A 197 61.99 3.49 -25.30
C ALA A 197 61.56 2.29 -24.45
N ALA A 198 60.81 2.53 -23.37
CA ALA A 198 60.01 1.47 -22.76
C ALA A 198 58.91 1.04 -23.76
N ASP A 199 58.46 -0.21 -23.68
CA ASP A 199 57.44 -0.76 -24.57
C ASP A 199 56.04 -0.21 -24.22
N LEU A 200 55.82 1.06 -24.56
CA LEU A 200 54.67 1.88 -24.19
C LEU A 200 53.54 1.82 -25.22
N VAL A 201 53.58 0.87 -26.17
CA VAL A 201 52.63 0.80 -27.29
C VAL A 201 52.27 -0.65 -27.56
N ARG A 202 51.02 -1.02 -27.26
CA ARG A 202 50.43 -2.27 -27.70
C ARG A 202 49.66 -2.03 -29.01
N ASP A 203 49.96 -2.82 -30.03
CA ASP A 203 49.35 -2.80 -31.37
C ASP A 203 49.50 -1.46 -32.16
N PRO A 204 50.66 -1.20 -32.79
CA PRO A 204 50.92 0.04 -33.52
C PRO A 204 50.19 0.13 -34.87
N ILE A 205 49.58 1.29 -35.15
CA ILE A 205 48.82 1.55 -36.40
C ILE A 205 49.76 1.77 -37.62
N GLY A 206 51.02 2.16 -37.40
CA GLY A 206 52.00 2.36 -38.47
C GLY A 206 53.46 2.26 -38.01
N ILE A 207 54.32 1.70 -38.85
CA ILE A 207 55.76 1.53 -38.59
C ILE A 207 56.54 2.09 -39.78
N PHE A 208 57.40 3.08 -39.54
CA PHE A 208 58.25 3.71 -40.54
C PHE A 208 59.72 3.27 -40.35
N LYS A 209 60.22 2.42 -41.24
CA LYS A 209 61.61 1.94 -41.21
C LYS A 209 62.46 2.73 -42.20
N TYR A 210 63.60 3.22 -41.74
CA TYR A 210 64.58 3.94 -42.57
C TYR A 210 65.97 3.30 -42.41
N SER A 211 66.33 2.46 -43.37
CA SER A 211 67.66 1.86 -43.45
C SER A 211 68.56 2.74 -44.31
N THR A 212 69.72 3.10 -43.76
CA THR A 212 70.85 3.64 -44.55
C THR A 212 71.95 2.57 -44.58
N VAL A 213 72.55 2.36 -45.74
CA VAL A 213 73.62 1.37 -45.93
C VAL A 213 74.96 2.10 -45.98
N GLU A 214 75.30 2.75 -44.87
CA GLU A 214 76.63 3.29 -44.61
C GLU A 214 77.13 2.76 -43.26
N ARG A 215 78.40 2.34 -43.23
CA ARG A 215 78.89 1.03 -42.74
C ARG A 215 78.44 0.42 -41.40
N ASP A 216 77.77 1.12 -40.47
CA ASP A 216 77.60 0.62 -39.08
C ASP A 216 76.21 0.87 -38.40
N PHE A 217 75.20 1.48 -39.06
CA PHE A 217 73.95 1.88 -38.36
C PHE A 217 72.64 1.88 -39.17
N ASN A 218 71.55 1.43 -38.53
CA ASN A 218 70.16 1.47 -39.03
C ASN A 218 69.20 2.07 -37.98
N ILE A 219 68.21 2.86 -38.41
CA ILE A 219 67.20 3.49 -37.52
C ILE A 219 65.79 2.98 -37.87
N SER A 220 64.93 2.76 -36.87
CA SER A 220 63.53 2.39 -37.07
C SER A 220 62.60 3.11 -36.09
N ALA A 221 61.53 3.71 -36.61
CA ALA A 221 60.61 4.55 -35.85
C ALA A 221 59.17 4.03 -35.98
N ALA A 222 58.48 3.84 -34.86
CA ALA A 222 57.06 3.49 -34.83
C ALA A 222 56.29 4.57 -34.07
N ILE A 223 55.20 5.05 -34.66
CA ILE A 223 54.31 6.07 -34.07
C ILE A 223 52.91 5.45 -34.03
N SER A 224 52.25 5.47 -32.86
CA SER A 224 50.89 4.97 -32.71
C SER A 224 50.02 5.93 -31.89
N ALA A 225 48.73 5.95 -32.20
CA ALA A 225 47.72 6.78 -31.56
C ALA A 225 46.38 6.05 -31.49
N ILE A 226 45.83 5.90 -30.30
CA ILE A 226 44.51 5.33 -30.01
C ILE A 226 43.69 6.38 -29.27
N VAL A 227 42.43 6.56 -29.68
CA VAL A 227 41.45 7.40 -28.97
C VAL A 227 40.10 6.67 -28.95
N SER A 228 39.54 6.56 -27.75
CA SER A 228 38.28 5.89 -27.44
C SER A 228 37.47 6.77 -26.47
N SER A 229 36.14 6.64 -26.52
CA SER A 229 35.17 7.49 -25.83
C SER A 229 33.90 6.70 -25.56
N SER A 230 33.32 6.88 -24.37
CA SER A 230 31.97 6.42 -24.06
C SER A 230 31.34 7.40 -23.07
N LYS A 231 30.04 7.67 -23.24
CA LYS A 231 29.18 8.44 -22.33
C LYS A 231 27.71 8.08 -22.57
N GLY A 232 26.92 8.18 -21.53
CA GLY A 232 25.55 7.67 -21.44
C GLY A 232 24.86 8.34 -20.26
N ARG A 233 23.53 8.17 -20.10
CA ARG A 233 22.82 8.92 -19.07
C ARG A 233 21.49 8.39 -18.56
N ILE A 234 21.33 8.70 -17.28
CA ILE A 234 20.23 8.47 -16.35
C ILE A 234 18.91 9.02 -16.91
N ILE A 235 18.09 8.17 -17.54
CA ILE A 235 16.68 8.46 -17.96
C ILE A 235 15.75 7.23 -18.10
N GLY A 236 14.50 7.38 -17.66
CA GLY A 236 13.30 6.53 -17.84
C GLY A 236 12.16 7.05 -16.95
N HIS A 237 10.94 6.49 -17.03
CA HIS A 237 9.69 7.27 -16.80
C HIS A 237 8.57 6.63 -15.95
#